data_AF-I2CY67-F1
#
_entry.id   AF-I2CY67-F1
#
_cell.length_a   1.000
_cell.length_b   1.000
_cell.length_c   1.000
_cell.angle_alpha   90.00
_cell.angle_beta   90.00
_cell.angle_gamma   90.00
#
_symmetry.space_group_name_H-M   'P 1'
#
loop_
_entity.id
_entity.type
_entity.pdbx_description
1 polymer ?
#
loop_
_entity_poly.entity_id
_entity_poly.type
_entity_poly.pdbx_seq_one_letter_code
_entity_poly.pdbx_strand_id
1 'polypeptide(L)'
;MENPSPAAALGRALWALLLATLGAAGLPRGGESVCSARAPAKYSITFTGKWSQTAFPKQYPMFRPPAQWSSLLGAAHSSDYSMWRKNQYVSNGLRDFAERGEAWALMKEIEAAGEALQSVHAVFSAPAVPSGTGQTSAELEVQRRHSLVSFVVRIVPSPDWFVGVDSLDLCDGDRWREQAALDLYPYDAGTDSGFTFSSPNFATIPQDTVTEITSSSPSHPANSFYYPRLKALPPIARVTLVRLRQSPRAFVPSAPVLPSRDNEIIDSASVPETPLDCEVSLWSSWGLCGGPCGRLGAKSRTRYVRVQPANNGSPCPELEEEAECVPDNCV
;
A
#
# COMPACT_ATOMS: atom_id res chain seq x y z
N MET A 1 -68.03 5.56 71.74
CA MET A 1 -67.31 4.73 72.72
C MET A 1 -65.91 4.57 72.16
N GLU A 2 -64.82 5.16 72.62
CA GLU A 2 -64.49 5.97 73.79
C GLU A 2 -63.22 6.77 73.40
N ASN A 3 -63.12 8.04 73.77
CA ASN A 3 -61.94 8.91 73.63
C ASN A 3 -60.90 8.57 74.73
N PRO A 4 -59.59 8.97 74.69
CA PRO A 4 -59.14 10.33 74.34
C PRO A 4 -57.71 10.51 73.73
N SER A 5 -57.40 11.75 73.36
CA SER A 5 -56.06 12.39 73.19
C SER A 5 -55.30 12.45 74.55
N PRO A 6 -53.99 12.82 74.70
CA PRO A 6 -53.29 13.94 74.06
C PRO A 6 -51.75 13.80 73.82
N ALA A 7 -51.18 14.88 73.29
CA ALA A 7 -49.77 15.12 72.98
C ALA A 7 -48.84 15.28 74.20
N ALA A 8 -47.55 14.95 74.01
CA ALA A 8 -46.34 15.57 74.61
C ALA A 8 -45.12 14.71 74.21
N ALA A 9 -43.87 15.14 74.12
CA ALA A 9 -43.17 16.41 73.93
C ALA A 9 -41.66 16.03 73.89
N LEU A 10 -40.83 16.90 73.31
CA LEU A 10 -39.40 17.07 73.60
C LEU A 10 -38.38 15.98 73.19
N GLY A 11 -37.36 16.42 72.44
CA GLY A 11 -36.07 15.71 72.38
C GLY A 11 -35.22 16.00 71.15
N ARG A 12 -34.53 17.14 71.13
CA ARG A 12 -33.50 17.49 70.14
C ARG A 12 -32.28 16.55 70.25
N ALA A 13 -31.76 16.05 69.12
CA ALA A 13 -30.32 15.88 68.90
C ALA A 13 -30.03 15.62 67.41
N LEU A 14 -29.21 16.49 66.83
CA LEU A 14 -28.61 16.36 65.50
C LEU A 14 -27.72 15.12 65.41
N TRP A 15 -27.70 14.44 64.25
CA TRP A 15 -26.47 14.04 63.56
C TRP A 15 -26.78 13.88 62.07
N ALA A 16 -26.29 14.85 61.27
CA ALA A 16 -26.28 14.75 59.83
C ALA A 16 -25.21 13.72 59.40
N LEU A 17 -25.60 12.75 58.58
CA LEU A 17 -24.68 11.90 57.85
C LEU A 17 -24.98 12.06 56.35
N LEU A 18 -24.33 13.06 55.76
CA LEU A 18 -24.09 13.11 54.32
C LEU A 18 -23.15 11.95 53.97
N LEU A 19 -23.69 10.88 53.38
CA LEU A 19 -22.89 9.88 52.69
C LEU A 19 -22.47 10.45 51.34
N ALA A 20 -21.24 10.95 51.30
CA ALA A 20 -20.52 11.26 50.09
C ALA A 20 -20.24 9.95 49.32
N THR A 21 -21.05 9.67 48.30
CA THR A 21 -20.69 8.69 47.27
C THR A 21 -19.74 9.35 46.28
N LEU A 22 -18.45 9.37 46.64
CA LEU A 22 -17.36 9.47 45.68
C LEU A 22 -17.21 8.12 44.97
N GLY A 23 -17.10 8.16 43.64
CA GLY A 23 -16.47 7.06 42.90
C GLY A 23 -17.32 6.42 41.82
N ALA A 24 -17.40 7.08 40.67
CA ALA A 24 -16.95 6.53 39.39
C ALA A 24 -17.18 7.60 38.33
N ALA A 25 -16.28 8.58 38.27
CA ALA A 25 -16.08 9.28 37.02
C ALA A 25 -15.70 8.19 36.01
N GLY A 26 -16.58 7.95 35.03
CA GLY A 26 -16.21 7.13 33.89
C GLY A 26 -14.91 7.68 33.33
N LEU A 27 -13.86 6.88 33.34
CA LEU A 27 -12.62 7.21 32.64
C LEU A 27 -13.00 7.56 31.20
N PRO A 28 -12.49 8.68 30.64
CA PRO A 28 -12.64 8.93 29.22
C PRO A 28 -12.03 7.74 28.48
N ARG A 29 -12.91 7.10 27.71
CA ARG A 29 -12.66 5.95 26.87
C ARG A 29 -11.62 6.35 25.81
N GLY A 30 -10.37 5.96 26.01
CA GLY A 30 -9.26 6.05 25.04
C GLY A 30 -9.02 7.46 24.49
N GLY A 31 -8.42 8.34 25.30
CA GLY A 31 -7.94 9.63 24.78
C GLY A 31 -6.85 9.40 23.73
N GLU A 32 -7.05 9.94 22.52
CA GLU A 32 -5.96 10.15 21.57
C GLU A 32 -4.82 10.80 22.33
N SER A 33 -3.65 10.16 22.34
CA SER A 33 -2.47 10.68 23.03
C SER A 33 -2.00 11.93 22.31
N VAL A 34 -2.53 13.09 22.70
CA VAL A 34 -2.16 14.39 22.15
C VAL A 34 -0.64 14.53 22.25
N CYS A 35 0.02 14.67 21.10
CA CYS A 35 1.48 14.78 21.04
C CYS A 35 1.97 15.93 21.93
N SER A 36 2.78 15.64 22.95
CA SER A 36 3.35 16.58 23.90
C SER A 36 4.89 16.64 23.84
N ALA A 37 5.49 16.12 22.77
CA ALA A 37 6.92 16.17 22.56
C ALA A 37 7.48 17.61 22.57
N ARG A 38 8.59 17.82 23.27
CA ARG A 38 9.12 19.17 23.57
C ARG A 38 9.94 19.78 22.44
N ALA A 39 10.70 18.96 21.72
CA ALA A 39 11.59 19.40 20.65
C ALA A 39 11.25 18.67 19.34
N PRO A 40 11.49 19.29 18.17
CA PRO A 40 11.40 18.62 16.89
C PRO A 40 12.31 17.39 16.83
N ALA A 41 11.96 16.42 15.98
CA ALA A 41 12.78 15.25 15.71
C ALA A 41 13.00 15.08 14.21
N LYS A 42 14.24 14.75 13.85
CA LYS A 42 14.62 14.40 12.48
C LYS A 42 14.52 12.90 12.29
N TYR A 43 14.10 12.48 11.11
CA TYR A 43 13.99 11.09 10.70
C TYR A 43 14.63 10.90 9.33
N SER A 44 15.26 9.74 9.14
CA SER A 44 15.52 9.22 7.81
C SER A 44 14.34 8.33 7.42
N ILE A 45 13.77 8.59 6.26
CA ILE A 45 12.77 7.73 5.61
C ILE A 45 13.46 6.96 4.49
N THR A 46 13.39 5.63 4.54
CA THR A 46 13.95 4.74 3.53
C THR A 46 12.83 3.93 2.90
N PHE A 47 12.60 4.17 1.60
CA PHE A 47 11.72 3.37 0.77
C PHE A 47 12.50 2.22 0.14
N THR A 48 11.96 1.01 0.21
CA THR A 48 12.51 -0.20 -0.39
C THR A 48 11.47 -0.80 -1.34
N GLY A 49 11.73 -0.71 -2.64
CA GLY A 49 10.96 -1.41 -3.66
C GLY A 49 11.17 -2.92 -3.54
N LYS A 50 10.08 -3.68 -3.50
CA LYS A 50 10.05 -5.15 -3.44
C LYS A 50 9.27 -5.74 -4.63
N TRP A 51 9.07 -4.95 -5.68
CA TRP A 51 8.38 -5.39 -6.88
C TRP A 51 9.37 -6.16 -7.76
N SER A 52 9.43 -7.47 -7.56
CA SER A 52 10.26 -8.37 -8.36
C SER A 52 9.41 -9.29 -9.23
N GLN A 53 9.98 -9.82 -10.30
CA GLN A 53 9.31 -10.83 -11.13
C GLN A 53 9.00 -12.11 -10.34
N THR A 54 9.82 -12.45 -9.35
CA THR A 54 9.56 -13.61 -8.47
C THR A 54 8.34 -13.39 -7.58
N ALA A 55 8.19 -12.20 -6.99
CA ALA A 55 7.06 -11.89 -6.12
C ALA A 55 5.77 -11.54 -6.89
N PHE A 56 5.91 -10.96 -8.08
CA PHE A 56 4.80 -10.53 -8.93
C PHE A 56 5.06 -10.93 -10.38
N PRO A 57 5.00 -12.23 -10.72
CA PRO A 57 5.36 -12.72 -12.06
C PRO A 57 4.36 -12.32 -13.15
N LYS A 58 3.09 -12.07 -12.80
CA LYS A 58 2.04 -11.79 -13.78
C LYS A 58 2.29 -10.45 -14.44
N GLN A 59 2.52 -10.48 -15.76
CA GLN A 59 2.72 -9.29 -16.60
C GLN A 59 3.84 -8.36 -16.11
N TYR A 60 4.85 -8.88 -15.40
CA TYR A 60 5.94 -8.06 -14.86
C TYR A 60 6.60 -7.22 -15.99
N PRO A 61 6.58 -5.88 -15.92
CA PRO A 61 7.07 -5.03 -17.01
C PRO A 61 8.59 -5.16 -17.21
N MET A 62 9.02 -5.75 -18.33
CA MET A 62 10.44 -5.96 -18.63
C MET A 62 11.04 -4.89 -19.56
N PHE A 63 10.21 -4.18 -20.33
CA PHE A 63 10.66 -3.22 -21.33
C PHE A 63 9.63 -2.13 -21.62
N ARG A 64 10.12 -0.93 -21.94
CA ARG A 64 9.36 0.24 -22.43
C ARG A 64 8.08 0.60 -21.64
N PRO A 65 8.21 1.11 -20.41
CA PRO A 65 9.40 1.08 -19.55
C PRO A 65 9.49 -0.22 -18.72
N PRO A 66 10.68 -0.60 -18.23
CA PRO A 66 10.80 -1.66 -17.23
C PRO A 66 10.12 -1.26 -15.91
N ALA A 67 9.78 -2.25 -15.09
CA ALA A 67 9.21 -2.05 -13.75
C ALA A 67 10.14 -1.19 -12.90
N GLN A 68 9.62 -0.08 -12.38
CA GLN A 68 10.36 0.92 -11.60
C GLN A 68 9.39 1.74 -10.73
N TRP A 69 9.93 2.73 -10.03
CA TRP A 69 9.16 3.62 -9.15
C TRP A 69 9.41 5.07 -9.54
N SER A 70 8.41 5.93 -9.37
CA SER A 70 8.62 7.38 -9.46
C SER A 70 9.50 7.88 -8.30
N SER A 71 9.84 9.17 -8.33
CA SER A 71 10.32 9.85 -7.13
C SER A 71 9.32 9.68 -5.99
N LEU A 72 9.82 9.67 -4.75
CA LEU A 72 8.97 9.73 -3.57
C LEU A 72 8.67 11.20 -3.28
N LEU A 73 7.40 11.54 -3.04
CA LEU A 73 6.99 12.86 -2.56
C LEU A 73 6.15 12.70 -1.30
N GLY A 74 6.47 13.48 -0.27
CA GLY A 74 5.80 13.43 1.02
C GLY A 74 5.84 14.76 1.77
N ALA A 75 5.12 14.80 2.88
CA ALA A 75 5.10 15.95 3.77
C ALA A 75 5.01 15.52 5.24
N ALA A 76 5.61 16.31 6.11
CA ALA A 76 5.35 16.30 7.55
C ALA A 76 4.24 17.31 7.84
N HIS A 77 3.12 16.87 8.42
CA HIS A 77 1.89 17.65 8.51
C HIS A 77 1.07 17.33 9.77
N SER A 78 -0.02 18.07 9.94
CA SER A 78 -1.04 17.91 10.99
C SER A 78 -2.27 17.20 10.42
N SER A 79 -3.24 16.86 11.27
CA SER A 79 -4.51 16.25 10.86
C SER A 79 -5.37 17.15 9.96
N ASP A 80 -5.09 18.46 9.93
CA ASP A 80 -5.83 19.44 9.11
C ASP A 80 -5.47 19.37 7.62
N TYR A 81 -4.42 18.61 7.27
CA TYR A 81 -4.04 18.30 5.90
C TYR A 81 -4.14 16.79 5.63
N SER A 82 -4.62 16.43 4.45
CA SER A 82 -4.62 15.05 3.96
C SER A 82 -4.03 15.04 2.56
N MET A 83 -2.93 14.31 2.38
CA MET A 83 -2.31 14.13 1.06
C MET A 83 -3.15 13.20 0.19
N TRP A 84 -3.61 12.10 0.78
CA TRP A 84 -4.50 11.11 0.17
C TRP A 84 -5.14 10.29 1.29
N ARG A 85 -6.23 9.57 0.99
CA ARG A 85 -6.88 8.67 1.95
C ARG A 85 -7.69 7.60 1.24
N LYS A 86 -7.67 6.37 1.76
CA LYS A 86 -8.53 5.29 1.26
C LYS A 86 -10.01 5.70 1.32
N ASN A 87 -10.76 5.39 0.27
CA ASN A 87 -12.17 5.77 0.08
C ASN A 87 -12.41 7.29 0.04
N GLN A 88 -11.42 8.09 -0.37
CA GLN A 88 -11.57 9.51 -0.70
C GLN A 88 -11.08 9.78 -2.12
N TYR A 89 -11.57 10.85 -2.74
CA TYR A 89 -11.08 11.29 -4.04
C TYR A 89 -9.65 11.85 -3.92
N VAL A 90 -8.82 11.59 -4.94
CA VAL A 90 -7.51 12.24 -5.05
C VAL A 90 -7.67 13.71 -5.50
N SER A 91 -6.74 14.56 -5.09
CA SER A 91 -6.63 15.92 -5.63
C SER A 91 -6.17 15.91 -7.10
N ASN A 92 -6.25 17.06 -7.78
CA ASN A 92 -5.73 17.17 -9.15
C ASN A 92 -4.22 16.94 -9.19
N GLY A 93 -3.48 17.49 -8.22
CA GLY A 93 -2.04 17.25 -8.11
C GLY A 93 -1.70 15.79 -7.90
N LEU A 94 -2.46 15.09 -7.05
CA LEU A 94 -2.24 13.67 -6.82
C LEU A 94 -2.65 12.81 -8.02
N ARG A 95 -3.69 13.18 -8.76
CA ARG A 95 -4.02 12.53 -10.04
C ARG A 95 -2.87 12.64 -11.03
N ASP A 96 -2.30 13.83 -11.20
CA ASP A 96 -1.18 14.06 -12.11
C ASP A 96 0.06 13.25 -11.71
N PHE A 97 0.33 13.18 -10.41
CA PHE A 97 1.41 12.38 -9.87
C PHE A 97 1.16 10.87 -10.02
N ALA A 98 -0.06 10.41 -9.72
CA ALA A 98 -0.46 9.01 -9.76
C ALA A 98 -0.50 8.46 -11.18
N GLU A 99 -0.90 9.25 -12.18
CA GLU A 99 -0.97 8.82 -13.59
C GLU A 99 0.36 9.02 -14.36
N ARG A 100 1.15 10.05 -14.03
CA ARG A 100 2.29 10.47 -14.88
C ARG A 100 3.59 10.70 -14.13
N GLY A 101 3.58 10.67 -12.80
CA GLY A 101 4.73 11.04 -11.98
C GLY A 101 5.01 12.54 -11.96
N GLU A 102 4.06 13.36 -12.42
CA GLU A 102 4.17 14.82 -12.47
C GLU A 102 3.90 15.41 -11.08
N ALA A 103 4.97 15.81 -10.38
CA ALA A 103 4.90 16.21 -8.97
C ALA A 103 4.56 17.68 -8.74
N TRP A 104 4.65 18.53 -9.76
CA TRP A 104 4.60 20.00 -9.59
C TRP A 104 3.28 20.48 -8.98
N ALA A 105 2.15 20.03 -9.52
CA ALA A 105 0.83 20.44 -9.02
C ALA A 105 0.62 19.98 -7.57
N LEU A 106 1.00 18.73 -7.25
CA LEU A 106 0.91 18.21 -5.87
C LEU A 106 1.82 18.99 -4.90
N MET A 107 3.04 19.35 -5.31
CA MET A 107 3.91 20.20 -4.50
C MET A 107 3.27 21.57 -4.22
N LYS A 108 2.61 22.17 -5.21
CA LYS A 108 1.91 23.45 -5.03
C LYS A 108 0.70 23.34 -4.10
N GLU A 109 -0.03 22.23 -4.14
CA GLU A 109 -1.12 21.95 -3.18
C GLU A 109 -0.59 21.83 -1.75
N ILE A 110 0.51 21.10 -1.54
CA ILE A 110 1.16 20.96 -0.23
C ILE A 110 1.63 22.32 0.31
N GLU A 111 2.32 23.11 -0.53
CA GLU A 111 2.79 24.45 -0.18
C GLU A 111 1.61 25.38 0.18
N ALA A 112 0.54 25.37 -0.62
CA ALA A 112 -0.64 26.18 -0.36
C ALA A 112 -1.35 25.81 0.95
N ALA A 113 -1.41 24.52 1.30
CA ALA A 113 -1.95 24.07 2.58
C ALA A 113 -1.09 24.54 3.78
N GLY A 114 0.23 24.52 3.64
CA GLY A 114 1.15 25.06 4.64
C GLY A 114 0.93 26.55 4.89
N GLU A 115 0.83 27.35 3.82
CA GLU A 115 0.65 28.81 3.92
C GLU A 115 -0.75 29.20 4.43
N ALA A 116 -1.81 28.58 3.89
CA ALA A 116 -3.18 29.00 4.16
C ALA A 116 -3.73 28.43 5.48
N LEU A 117 -3.37 27.20 5.83
CA LEU A 117 -3.96 26.48 6.97
C LEU A 117 -2.95 26.22 8.10
N GLN A 118 -1.66 26.53 7.88
CA GLN A 118 -0.58 26.20 8.83
C GLN A 118 -0.58 24.71 9.21
N SER A 119 -0.97 23.86 8.26
CA SER A 119 -1.20 22.43 8.45
C SER A 119 -0.06 21.55 7.98
N VAL A 120 0.94 22.11 7.29
CA VAL A 120 2.13 21.43 6.77
C VAL A 120 3.39 22.10 7.33
N HIS A 121 4.33 21.30 7.83
CA HIS A 121 5.63 21.76 8.33
C HIS A 121 6.69 21.81 7.23
N ALA A 122 6.85 20.71 6.49
CA ALA A 122 7.86 20.60 5.47
C ALA A 122 7.48 19.55 4.41
N VAL A 123 7.82 19.84 3.17
CA VAL A 123 7.82 18.87 2.06
C VAL A 123 9.16 18.13 2.06
N PHE A 124 9.14 16.84 1.75
CA PHE A 124 10.34 16.04 1.52
C PHE A 124 10.16 15.18 0.28
N SER A 125 11.29 14.85 -0.37
CA SER A 125 11.29 13.98 -1.54
C SER A 125 12.54 13.12 -1.57
N ALA A 126 12.45 11.96 -2.21
CA ALA A 126 13.58 11.08 -2.47
C ALA A 126 13.66 10.77 -3.98
N PRO A 127 14.86 10.55 -4.54
CA PRO A 127 15.02 10.19 -5.96
C PRO A 127 14.22 8.96 -6.35
N ALA A 128 13.81 8.89 -7.62
CA ALA A 128 13.16 7.72 -8.21
C ALA A 128 14.05 6.47 -8.14
N VAL A 129 13.42 5.29 -8.05
CA VAL A 129 14.12 4.00 -8.11
C VAL A 129 13.94 3.42 -9.51
N PRO A 130 14.98 3.32 -10.35
CA PRO A 130 14.88 2.94 -11.77
C PRO A 130 14.66 1.45 -12.02
N SER A 131 14.29 0.69 -10.98
CA SER A 131 14.05 -0.76 -11.01
C SER A 131 12.98 -1.15 -9.99
N GLY A 132 12.27 -2.25 -10.23
CA GLY A 132 11.18 -2.72 -9.36
C GLY A 132 11.67 -3.07 -7.94
N THR A 133 12.92 -3.51 -7.82
CA THR A 133 13.63 -3.64 -6.54
C THR A 133 14.75 -2.62 -6.43
N GLY A 134 14.87 -1.97 -5.27
CA GLY A 134 15.89 -0.95 -5.01
C GLY A 134 15.50 -0.11 -3.81
N GLN A 135 16.35 0.85 -3.44
CA GLN A 135 16.12 1.72 -2.29
C GLN A 135 16.32 3.18 -2.64
N THR A 136 15.58 4.05 -1.96
CA THR A 136 15.77 5.50 -1.97
C THR A 136 15.48 6.04 -0.57
N SER A 137 16.08 7.17 -0.22
CA SER A 137 15.92 7.74 1.12
C SER A 137 15.91 9.27 1.10
N ALA A 138 15.23 9.84 2.09
CA ALA A 138 15.23 11.27 2.37
C ALA A 138 15.31 11.51 3.88
N GLU A 139 15.56 12.76 4.26
CA GLU A 139 15.39 13.22 5.64
C GLU A 139 14.12 14.06 5.75
N LEU A 140 13.45 13.94 6.88
CA LEU A 140 12.29 14.76 7.23
C LEU A 140 12.39 15.20 8.70
N GLU A 141 11.69 16.27 9.04
CA GLU A 141 11.58 16.74 10.41
C GLU A 141 10.09 16.80 10.80
N VAL A 142 9.79 16.31 11.99
CA VAL A 142 8.46 16.39 12.61
C VAL A 142 8.52 17.22 13.88
N GLN A 143 7.41 17.85 14.22
CA GLN A 143 7.26 18.66 15.42
C GLN A 143 5.90 18.43 16.07
N ARG A 144 5.71 18.90 17.30
CA ARG A 144 4.50 18.62 18.10
C ARG A 144 3.18 18.88 17.36
N ARG A 145 3.11 19.95 16.56
CA ARG A 145 1.92 20.32 15.78
C ARG A 145 1.79 19.57 14.46
N HIS A 146 2.88 18.96 13.99
CA HIS A 146 3.00 18.33 12.68
C HIS A 146 3.76 17.01 12.84
N SER A 147 3.16 16.07 13.56
CA SER A 147 3.74 14.76 13.87
C SER A 147 3.39 13.68 12.86
N LEU A 148 2.45 13.97 11.95
CA LEU A 148 1.99 13.04 10.93
C LEU A 148 2.89 13.12 9.70
N VAL A 149 3.14 11.95 9.10
CA VAL A 149 3.88 11.83 7.85
C VAL A 149 3.00 11.13 6.82
N SER A 150 2.85 11.76 5.66
CA SER A 150 2.25 11.15 4.47
C SER A 150 3.22 11.21 3.30
N PHE A 151 3.19 10.20 2.44
CA PHE A 151 3.92 10.21 1.19
C PHE A 151 3.24 9.31 0.15
N VAL A 152 3.63 9.50 -1.11
CA VAL A 152 3.20 8.71 -2.25
C VAL A 152 4.39 8.39 -3.16
N VAL A 153 4.34 7.22 -3.80
CA VAL A 153 5.25 6.75 -4.85
C VAL A 153 4.42 6.05 -5.92
N ARG A 154 4.45 6.54 -7.16
CA ARG A 154 3.77 5.91 -8.30
C ARG A 154 4.46 4.62 -8.71
N ILE A 155 3.67 3.61 -9.04
CA ILE A 155 4.12 2.36 -9.67
C ILE A 155 4.30 2.64 -11.17
N VAL A 156 5.48 2.34 -11.72
CA VAL A 156 5.81 2.69 -13.11
C VAL A 156 6.19 1.43 -13.91
N PRO A 157 5.54 1.14 -15.05
CA PRO A 157 4.34 1.79 -15.57
C PRO A 157 3.08 1.30 -14.83
N SER A 158 2.04 2.13 -14.78
CA SER A 158 0.69 1.76 -14.35
C SER A 158 -0.34 2.77 -14.88
N PRO A 159 -1.64 2.44 -14.89
CA PRO A 159 -2.71 3.41 -15.17
C PRO A 159 -2.62 4.60 -14.20
N ASP A 160 -2.94 4.38 -12.93
CA ASP A 160 -2.92 5.39 -11.87
C ASP A 160 -2.56 4.80 -10.50
N TRP A 161 -1.75 3.73 -10.51
CA TRP A 161 -1.44 2.97 -9.30
C TRP A 161 -0.26 3.55 -8.53
N PHE A 162 -0.37 3.53 -7.20
CA PHE A 162 0.66 4.04 -6.31
C PHE A 162 0.78 3.21 -5.02
N VAL A 163 1.83 3.47 -4.25
CA VAL A 163 1.95 3.06 -2.85
C VAL A 163 2.22 4.30 -2.00
N GLY A 164 1.93 4.23 -0.72
CA GLY A 164 2.16 5.36 0.16
C GLY A 164 1.77 5.08 1.59
N VAL A 165 1.88 6.12 2.41
CA VAL A 165 1.37 6.15 3.79
C VAL A 165 0.50 7.39 3.93
N ASP A 166 -0.69 7.23 4.54
CA ASP A 166 -1.58 8.31 4.95
C ASP A 166 -1.44 8.49 6.47
N SER A 167 -0.99 9.67 6.89
CA SER A 167 -1.08 10.19 8.25
C SER A 167 -0.45 9.29 9.33
N LEU A 168 0.75 8.76 9.09
CA LEU A 168 1.48 8.01 10.13
C LEU A 168 1.97 8.96 11.23
N ASP A 169 1.47 8.75 12.45
CA ASP A 169 1.94 9.49 13.62
C ASP A 169 3.27 8.94 14.14
N LEU A 170 4.28 9.82 14.18
CA LEU A 170 5.59 9.54 14.76
C LEU A 170 5.71 9.98 16.22
N CYS A 171 4.72 10.71 16.74
CA CYS A 171 4.66 11.09 18.14
C CYS A 171 3.90 10.04 18.95
N ASP A 172 4.38 9.78 20.17
CA ASP A 172 3.73 8.91 21.14
C ASP A 172 3.78 9.59 22.50
N GLY A 173 2.73 10.36 22.80
CA GLY A 173 2.66 11.20 24.00
C GLY A 173 3.80 12.23 24.01
N ASP A 174 4.72 12.12 24.97
CA ASP A 174 5.85 13.02 25.14
C ASP A 174 7.12 12.62 24.38
N ARG A 175 7.08 11.49 23.65
CA ARG A 175 8.23 10.89 22.96
C ARG A 175 8.02 10.79 21.46
N TRP A 176 9.14 10.74 20.76
CA TRP A 176 9.19 10.43 19.33
C TRP A 176 9.52 8.95 19.16
N ARG A 177 8.78 8.25 18.31
CA ARG A 177 9.00 6.82 18.03
C ARG A 177 10.39 6.62 17.44
N GLU A 178 11.20 5.73 17.99
CA GLU A 178 12.58 5.54 17.50
C GLU A 178 12.62 4.95 16.08
N GLN A 179 11.65 4.09 15.75
CA GLN A 179 11.52 3.48 14.43
C GLN A 179 10.05 3.17 14.13
N ALA A 180 9.68 3.27 12.85
CA ALA A 180 8.44 2.72 12.31
C ALA A 180 8.76 1.98 10.99
N ALA A 181 8.28 0.76 10.83
CA ALA A 181 8.43 -0.01 9.60
C ALA A 181 7.07 -0.50 9.13
N LEU A 182 6.74 -0.24 7.87
CA LEU A 182 5.46 -0.57 7.26
C LEU A 182 5.68 -1.29 5.95
N ASP A 183 4.99 -2.41 5.79
CA ASP A 183 4.85 -3.07 4.50
C ASP A 183 3.77 -2.33 3.69
N LEU A 184 4.04 -2.11 2.40
CA LEU A 184 3.20 -1.31 1.51
C LEU A 184 2.56 -2.17 0.45
N TYR A 185 1.32 -1.81 0.11
CA TYR A 185 0.47 -2.48 -0.87
C TYR A 185 -0.01 -1.49 -1.94
N PRO A 186 -0.29 -1.96 -3.17
CA PRO A 186 -0.72 -1.09 -4.25
C PRO A 186 -2.13 -0.52 -3.99
N TYR A 187 -2.29 0.76 -4.32
CA TYR A 187 -3.56 1.48 -4.34
C TYR A 187 -3.84 1.98 -5.75
N ASP A 188 -5.12 2.04 -6.08
CA ASP A 188 -5.68 2.63 -7.29
C ASP A 188 -6.19 4.04 -6.96
N ALA A 189 -5.90 5.03 -7.80
CA ALA A 189 -6.31 6.42 -7.55
C ALA A 189 -7.77 6.71 -7.93
N GLY A 190 -8.41 5.83 -8.69
CA GLY A 190 -9.79 5.98 -9.17
C GLY A 190 -9.94 6.96 -10.34
N THR A 191 -8.87 7.18 -11.11
CA THR A 191 -8.76 8.21 -12.16
C THR A 191 -8.51 7.67 -13.55
N ASP A 192 -7.88 6.49 -13.67
CA ASP A 192 -7.69 5.77 -14.93
C ASP A 192 -8.12 4.29 -14.78
N SER A 193 -8.97 3.82 -15.69
CA SER A 193 -9.60 2.50 -15.68
C SER A 193 -8.82 1.44 -16.47
N GLY A 194 -7.54 1.69 -16.79
CA GLY A 194 -6.64 0.69 -17.36
C GLY A 194 -6.53 -0.56 -16.47
N PHE A 195 -6.54 -1.76 -17.06
CA PHE A 195 -6.51 -3.02 -16.30
C PHE A 195 -5.09 -3.53 -15.99
N THR A 196 -4.12 -3.14 -16.80
CA THR A 196 -2.75 -3.65 -16.73
C THR A 196 -1.72 -2.54 -16.59
N PHE A 197 -0.52 -2.89 -16.13
CA PHE A 197 0.62 -1.96 -16.02
C PHE A 197 0.84 -1.10 -17.28
N SER A 198 0.62 -1.67 -18.46
CA SER A 198 0.88 -1.04 -19.76
C SER A 198 -0.40 -0.74 -20.55
N SER A 199 -1.56 -0.71 -19.90
CA SER A 199 -2.81 -0.31 -20.55
C SER A 199 -2.71 1.14 -21.06
N PRO A 200 -3.30 1.46 -22.21
CA PRO A 200 -3.43 2.85 -22.65
C PRO A 200 -4.35 3.61 -21.69
N ASN A 201 -4.15 4.92 -21.59
CA ASN A 201 -4.96 5.76 -20.71
C ASN A 201 -6.45 5.65 -21.05
N PHE A 202 -7.27 5.45 -20.03
CA PHE A 202 -8.72 5.36 -20.16
C PHE A 202 -9.37 5.98 -18.91
N ALA A 203 -9.72 7.26 -18.97
CA ALA A 203 -10.22 8.01 -17.82
C ALA A 203 -11.43 7.34 -17.14
N THR A 204 -11.39 7.24 -15.81
CA THR A 204 -12.52 6.78 -14.98
C THR A 204 -13.56 7.91 -14.88
N ILE A 205 -14.76 7.70 -15.44
CA ILE A 205 -15.84 8.70 -15.46
C ILE A 205 -17.15 8.03 -15.02
N PRO A 206 -17.78 8.48 -13.90
CA PRO A 206 -17.28 9.48 -12.95
C PRO A 206 -16.00 9.02 -12.26
N GLN A 207 -15.18 9.95 -11.75
CA GLN A 207 -14.00 9.60 -10.96
C GLN A 207 -14.42 8.74 -9.76
N ASP A 208 -13.63 7.72 -9.45
CA ASP A 208 -13.77 6.87 -8.28
C ASP A 208 -12.83 7.34 -7.15
N THR A 209 -13.05 6.82 -5.94
CA THR A 209 -12.18 7.10 -4.79
C THR A 209 -10.97 6.17 -4.76
N VAL A 210 -9.94 6.53 -4.01
CA VAL A 210 -8.79 5.66 -3.76
C VAL A 210 -9.22 4.30 -3.21
N THR A 211 -8.81 3.22 -3.87
CA THR A 211 -9.08 1.84 -3.41
C THR A 211 -7.80 1.04 -3.29
N GLU A 212 -7.77 0.09 -2.34
CA GLU A 212 -6.64 -0.81 -2.19
C GLU A 212 -6.75 -1.96 -3.19
N ILE A 213 -5.69 -2.20 -3.94
CA ILE A 213 -5.60 -3.31 -4.89
C ILE A 213 -5.15 -4.56 -4.12
N THR A 214 -5.93 -5.62 -4.23
CA THR A 214 -5.68 -6.90 -3.53
C THR A 214 -5.51 -8.05 -4.53
N SER A 215 -5.18 -9.24 -4.04
CA SER A 215 -5.02 -10.42 -4.91
C SER A 215 -6.34 -10.87 -5.54
N SER A 216 -7.48 -10.45 -4.98
CA SER A 216 -8.82 -10.86 -5.39
C SER A 216 -9.69 -9.72 -5.92
N SER A 217 -9.28 -8.46 -5.75
CA SER A 217 -10.01 -7.28 -6.21
C SER A 217 -9.05 -6.20 -6.72
N PRO A 218 -9.25 -5.66 -7.94
CA PRO A 218 -10.34 -5.97 -8.89
C PRO A 218 -10.20 -7.36 -9.52
N SER A 219 -11.32 -8.05 -9.77
CA SER A 219 -11.38 -9.49 -10.08
C SER A 219 -11.41 -9.87 -11.57
N HIS A 220 -11.01 -8.96 -12.47
CA HIS A 220 -10.94 -9.26 -13.90
C HIS A 220 -9.68 -10.09 -14.21
N PRO A 221 -9.76 -11.14 -15.06
CA PRO A 221 -8.60 -12.00 -15.36
C PRO A 221 -7.37 -11.26 -15.88
N ALA A 222 -7.57 -10.16 -16.63
CA ALA A 222 -6.48 -9.35 -17.16
C ALA A 222 -5.77 -8.49 -16.09
N ASN A 223 -6.37 -8.26 -14.92
CA ASN A 223 -5.80 -7.36 -13.92
C ASN A 223 -4.45 -7.86 -13.44
N SER A 224 -3.46 -6.95 -13.43
CA SER A 224 -2.06 -7.31 -13.17
C SER A 224 -1.83 -7.84 -11.75
N PHE A 225 -2.61 -7.37 -10.78
CA PHE A 225 -2.55 -7.83 -9.39
C PHE A 225 -3.60 -8.89 -9.04
N TYR A 226 -4.34 -9.43 -10.01
CA TYR A 226 -5.29 -10.51 -9.76
C TYR A 226 -4.57 -11.87 -9.70
N TYR A 227 -4.40 -12.38 -8.49
CA TYR A 227 -3.77 -13.66 -8.16
C TYR A 227 -4.74 -14.51 -7.30
N PRO A 228 -5.72 -15.21 -7.91
CA PRO A 228 -6.81 -15.85 -7.18
C PRO A 228 -6.37 -16.97 -6.23
N ARG A 229 -5.16 -17.53 -6.41
CA ARG A 229 -4.59 -18.54 -5.51
C ARG A 229 -3.96 -17.96 -4.25
N LEU A 230 -3.65 -16.66 -4.24
CA LEU A 230 -3.10 -15.99 -3.08
C LEU A 230 -4.21 -15.49 -2.16
N LYS A 231 -4.05 -15.76 -0.85
CA LYS A 231 -4.93 -15.19 0.18
C LYS A 231 -4.83 -13.66 0.25
N ALA A 232 -3.63 -13.14 0.03
CA ALA A 232 -3.32 -11.72 -0.06
C ALA A 232 -2.04 -11.54 -0.89
N LEU A 233 -1.83 -10.35 -1.44
CA LEU A 233 -0.57 -10.03 -2.12
C LEU A 233 0.58 -10.03 -1.10
N PRO A 234 1.81 -10.41 -1.50
CA PRO A 234 2.98 -10.02 -0.74
C PRO A 234 3.15 -8.49 -0.75
N PRO A 235 3.90 -7.90 0.21
CA PRO A 235 4.22 -6.48 0.16
C PRO A 235 5.00 -6.13 -1.11
N ILE A 236 4.51 -5.14 -1.86
CA ILE A 236 5.18 -4.67 -3.09
C ILE A 236 6.31 -3.67 -2.80
N ALA A 237 6.26 -3.04 -1.62
CA ALA A 237 7.34 -2.22 -1.11
C ALA A 237 7.34 -2.24 0.43
N ARG A 238 8.36 -1.63 1.01
CA ARG A 238 8.45 -1.42 2.46
C ARG A 238 9.03 -0.03 2.71
N VAL A 239 8.54 0.64 3.74
CA VAL A 239 9.12 1.89 4.22
C VAL A 239 9.59 1.73 5.65
N THR A 240 10.74 2.31 5.96
CA THR A 240 11.28 2.40 7.31
C THR A 240 11.58 3.85 7.63
N LEU A 241 11.04 4.35 8.73
CA LEU A 241 11.38 5.65 9.31
C LEU A 241 12.22 5.38 10.55
N VAL A 242 13.42 5.96 10.61
CA VAL A 242 14.35 5.83 11.74
C VAL A 242 14.66 7.22 12.29
N ARG A 243 14.46 7.41 13.59
CA ARG A 243 14.79 8.66 14.26
C ARG A 243 16.30 8.89 14.21
N LEU A 244 16.71 10.04 13.71
CA LEU A 244 18.12 10.42 13.67
C LEU A 244 18.54 10.96 15.05
N ARG A 245 19.63 10.41 15.58
CA ARG A 245 20.22 10.93 16.83
C ARG A 245 20.90 12.25 16.54
N GLN A 246 20.38 13.34 17.11
CA GLN A 246 21.07 14.61 17.13
C GLN A 246 22.23 14.51 18.13
N SER A 247 23.46 14.34 17.66
CA SER A 247 24.63 14.40 18.53
C SER A 247 24.79 15.83 19.08
N PRO A 248 24.66 16.09 20.38
CA PRO A 248 25.11 17.35 20.94
C PRO A 248 26.64 17.29 21.02
N ARG A 249 27.34 18.07 20.18
CA ARG A 249 28.81 18.26 20.12
C ARG A 249 29.63 17.23 20.92
N ALA A 250 30.16 16.20 20.25
CA ALA A 250 31.18 15.34 20.82
C ALA A 250 32.49 15.52 20.04
N PHE A 251 33.56 15.79 20.79
CA PHE A 251 34.96 15.66 20.39
C PHE A 251 35.16 14.38 19.57
N VAL A 252 36.08 14.42 18.59
CA VAL A 252 36.58 13.24 17.88
C VAL A 252 37.70 12.61 18.71
N PRO A 253 37.56 11.40 19.26
CA PRO A 253 38.70 10.56 19.56
C PRO A 253 38.93 9.61 18.37
N SER A 254 40.19 9.43 18.01
CA SER A 254 40.65 8.50 17.00
C SER A 254 40.23 7.05 17.30
N ALA A 255 39.84 6.34 16.26
CA ALA A 255 39.31 4.98 16.30
C ALA A 255 40.31 3.93 16.79
N PRO A 256 39.89 2.95 17.63
CA PRO A 256 40.55 1.67 17.72
C PRO A 256 40.00 0.70 16.66
N VAL A 257 40.92 0.14 15.87
CA VAL A 257 40.68 -0.96 14.93
C VAL A 257 40.29 -2.21 15.72
N LEU A 258 39.14 -2.81 15.39
CA LEU A 258 38.74 -4.16 15.83
C LEU A 258 38.50 -5.05 14.60
N PRO A 259 38.85 -6.34 14.69
CA PRO A 259 38.98 -7.22 13.54
C PRO A 259 37.63 -7.69 13.00
N SER A 260 37.62 -7.95 11.69
CA SER A 260 36.49 -8.50 10.95
C SER A 260 36.03 -9.83 11.56
N ARG A 261 34.76 -9.87 11.95
CA ARG A 261 34.01 -11.12 12.05
C ARG A 261 33.13 -11.21 10.81
N ASP A 262 33.73 -11.71 9.74
CA ASP A 262 33.01 -12.30 8.63
C ASP A 262 32.36 -13.59 9.17
N ASN A 263 31.04 -13.53 9.35
CA ASN A 263 30.07 -14.62 9.21
C ASN A 263 28.73 -14.19 9.84
N GLU A 264 28.11 -13.17 9.26
CA GLU A 264 26.66 -13.12 9.24
C GLU A 264 26.21 -13.90 8.02
N ILE A 265 25.66 -15.09 8.28
CA ILE A 265 24.78 -15.75 7.33
C ILE A 265 23.64 -14.76 7.14
N ILE A 266 23.68 -14.01 6.03
CA ILE A 266 22.53 -13.26 5.53
C ILE A 266 21.49 -14.33 5.27
N ASP A 267 20.64 -14.54 6.27
CA ASP A 267 19.39 -15.26 6.11
C ASP A 267 18.70 -14.57 4.95
N SER A 268 18.79 -15.24 3.81
CA SER A 268 18.31 -14.76 2.53
C SER A 268 16.81 -14.79 2.68
N ALA A 269 16.26 -13.72 3.26
CA ALA A 269 14.85 -13.56 3.53
C ALA A 269 14.14 -13.94 2.24
N SER A 270 13.50 -15.12 2.27
CA SER A 270 12.92 -15.77 1.10
C SER A 270 12.10 -14.74 0.37
N VAL A 271 12.57 -14.32 -0.82
CA VAL A 271 11.77 -13.44 -1.69
C VAL A 271 10.46 -14.20 -1.88
N PRO A 272 9.30 -13.61 -1.53
CA PRO A 272 8.04 -14.34 -1.62
C PRO A 272 7.87 -14.79 -3.07
N GLU A 273 7.79 -16.09 -3.30
CA GLU A 273 7.57 -16.66 -4.62
C GLU A 273 6.06 -16.80 -4.81
N THR A 274 5.49 -16.07 -5.78
CA THR A 274 4.05 -16.13 -6.07
C THR A 274 3.80 -17.13 -7.19
N PRO A 275 3.13 -18.26 -6.94
CA PRO A 275 2.81 -19.23 -8.01
C PRO A 275 1.91 -18.58 -9.06
N LEU A 276 2.24 -18.80 -10.34
CA LEU A 276 1.44 -18.35 -11.47
C LEU A 276 1.19 -19.53 -12.40
N ASP A 277 -0.07 -19.89 -12.57
CA ASP A 277 -0.47 -20.97 -13.47
C ASP A 277 -0.39 -20.52 -14.93
N CYS A 278 -0.18 -21.49 -15.83
CA CYS A 278 -0.33 -21.22 -17.24
C CYS A 278 -1.80 -20.93 -17.58
N GLU A 279 -2.03 -19.85 -18.33
CA GLU A 279 -3.33 -19.57 -18.94
C GLU A 279 -3.21 -19.71 -20.46
N VAL A 280 -4.16 -20.38 -21.09
CA VAL A 280 -4.20 -20.60 -22.55
C VAL A 280 -5.45 -19.97 -23.16
N SER A 281 -5.42 -19.74 -24.48
CA SER A 281 -6.59 -19.27 -25.22
C SER A 281 -7.69 -20.35 -25.29
N LEU A 282 -8.86 -19.92 -25.74
CA LEU A 282 -9.83 -20.87 -26.30
C LEU A 282 -9.20 -21.59 -27.50
N TRP A 283 -9.69 -22.80 -27.76
CA TRP A 283 -9.35 -23.53 -28.98
C TRP A 283 -9.77 -22.75 -30.23
N SER A 284 -8.98 -22.89 -31.28
CA SER A 284 -9.39 -22.52 -32.64
C SER A 284 -10.61 -23.34 -33.06
N SER A 285 -11.25 -22.91 -34.15
CA SER A 285 -12.12 -23.82 -34.89
C SER A 285 -11.32 -25.03 -35.37
N TRP A 286 -12.00 -26.16 -35.56
CA TRP A 286 -11.40 -27.32 -36.20
C TRP A 286 -10.94 -26.96 -37.61
N GLY A 287 -9.75 -27.43 -37.98
CA GLY A 287 -9.26 -27.42 -39.34
C GLY A 287 -10.09 -28.34 -40.25
N LEU A 288 -9.77 -28.30 -41.54
CA LEU A 288 -10.37 -29.20 -42.51
C LEU A 288 -10.01 -30.66 -42.19
N CYS A 289 -10.94 -31.57 -42.47
CA CYS A 289 -10.67 -33.00 -42.35
C CYS A 289 -9.67 -33.43 -43.43
N GLY A 290 -8.45 -33.76 -43.01
CA GLY A 290 -7.42 -34.31 -43.86
C GLY A 290 -7.55 -35.82 -43.96
N GLY A 291 -7.33 -36.38 -45.15
CA GLY A 291 -7.36 -37.83 -45.37
C GLY A 291 -8.06 -38.22 -46.66
N PRO A 292 -8.06 -39.51 -47.01
CA PRO A 292 -8.75 -40.02 -48.18
C PRO A 292 -10.27 -39.90 -48.03
N CYS A 293 -10.95 -39.52 -49.12
CA CYS A 293 -12.40 -39.33 -49.13
C CYS A 293 -13.17 -40.57 -48.70
N GLY A 294 -14.20 -40.39 -47.87
CA GLY A 294 -15.04 -41.50 -47.38
C GLY A 294 -14.32 -42.51 -46.50
N ARG A 295 -13.09 -42.22 -46.08
CA ARG A 295 -12.32 -42.99 -45.10
C ARG A 295 -12.05 -42.13 -43.87
N LEU A 296 -11.62 -42.79 -42.80
CA LEU A 296 -11.21 -42.12 -41.59
C LEU A 296 -10.01 -41.21 -41.89
N GLY A 297 -10.17 -39.94 -41.55
CA GLY A 297 -9.16 -38.91 -41.59
C GLY A 297 -9.02 -38.24 -40.23
N ALA A 298 -8.25 -37.16 -40.19
CA ALA A 298 -8.00 -36.40 -38.98
C ALA A 298 -8.18 -34.91 -39.23
N LYS A 299 -8.67 -34.21 -38.23
CA LYS A 299 -8.73 -32.75 -38.17
C LYS A 299 -8.01 -32.32 -36.91
N SER A 300 -7.34 -31.17 -36.98
CA SER A 300 -6.62 -30.60 -35.84
C SER A 300 -7.21 -29.24 -35.47
N ARG A 301 -7.02 -28.86 -34.21
CA ARG A 301 -7.26 -27.50 -33.71
C ARG A 301 -6.12 -27.12 -32.77
N THR A 302 -5.89 -25.82 -32.62
CA THR A 302 -4.78 -25.31 -31.82
C THR A 302 -5.25 -24.22 -30.86
N ARG A 303 -4.49 -23.99 -29.79
CA ARG A 303 -4.62 -22.87 -28.87
C ARG A 303 -3.23 -22.38 -28.49
N TYR A 304 -3.13 -21.17 -27.97
CA TYR A 304 -1.84 -20.57 -27.62
C TYR A 304 -1.79 -20.16 -26.16
N VAL A 305 -0.57 -20.07 -25.62
CA VAL A 305 -0.32 -19.62 -24.24
C VAL A 305 -0.55 -18.11 -24.13
N ARG A 306 -1.41 -17.71 -23.20
CA ARG A 306 -1.66 -16.30 -22.83
C ARG A 306 -0.78 -15.84 -21.67
N VAL A 307 -0.59 -16.71 -20.68
CA VAL A 307 0.26 -16.46 -19.50
C VAL A 307 1.18 -17.64 -19.31
N GLN A 308 2.49 -17.39 -19.28
CA GLN A 308 3.48 -18.43 -18.99
C GLN A 308 3.45 -18.77 -17.49
N PRO A 309 3.61 -20.05 -17.11
CA PRO A 309 3.66 -20.43 -15.71
C PRO A 309 4.94 -19.91 -15.05
N ALA A 310 4.87 -19.61 -13.76
CA ALA A 310 6.01 -19.19 -12.95
C ALA A 310 5.93 -19.73 -11.52
N ASN A 311 7.07 -19.80 -10.84
CA ASN A 311 7.19 -20.13 -9.40
C ASN A 311 6.38 -21.36 -8.99
N ASN A 312 6.65 -22.49 -9.65
CA ASN A 312 5.97 -23.77 -9.38
C ASN A 312 4.43 -23.74 -9.59
N GLY A 313 3.95 -22.84 -10.45
CA GLY A 313 2.59 -22.89 -10.98
C GLY A 313 2.37 -24.05 -11.95
N SER A 314 1.11 -24.33 -12.22
CA SER A 314 0.67 -25.43 -13.08
C SER A 314 1.18 -25.24 -14.50
N PRO A 315 1.79 -26.28 -15.11
CA PRO A 315 2.32 -26.18 -16.47
C PRO A 315 1.17 -26.00 -17.49
N CYS A 316 1.52 -25.52 -18.68
CA CYS A 316 0.54 -25.38 -19.75
C CYS A 316 -0.03 -26.75 -20.17
N PRO A 317 -1.36 -26.86 -20.34
CA PRO A 317 -1.96 -28.06 -20.92
C PRO A 317 -1.60 -28.15 -22.42
N GLU A 318 -1.99 -29.25 -23.08
CA GLU A 318 -1.74 -29.45 -24.51
C GLU A 318 -2.26 -28.30 -25.37
N LEU A 319 -1.47 -27.87 -26.35
CA LEU A 319 -1.76 -26.72 -27.20
C LEU A 319 -2.33 -27.10 -28.57
N GLU A 320 -2.29 -28.40 -28.89
CA GLU A 320 -2.78 -28.98 -30.14
C GLU A 320 -3.67 -30.16 -29.80
N GLU A 321 -4.74 -30.34 -30.54
CA GLU A 321 -5.67 -31.45 -30.38
C GLU A 321 -6.04 -31.99 -31.75
N GLU A 322 -6.04 -33.32 -31.87
CA GLU A 322 -6.42 -34.05 -33.08
C GLU A 322 -7.65 -34.89 -32.79
N ALA A 323 -8.59 -34.90 -33.72
CA ALA A 323 -9.77 -35.75 -33.66
C ALA A 323 -10.03 -36.41 -35.00
N GLU A 324 -10.58 -37.61 -34.94
CA GLU A 324 -11.03 -38.34 -36.13
C GLU A 324 -12.18 -37.61 -36.84
N CYS A 325 -12.21 -37.73 -38.15
CA CYS A 325 -13.28 -37.19 -39.00
C CYS A 325 -13.38 -37.99 -40.31
N VAL A 326 -14.46 -37.79 -41.07
CA VAL A 326 -14.59 -38.31 -42.43
C VAL A 326 -14.76 -37.12 -43.38
N PRO A 327 -13.96 -36.99 -44.45
CA PRO A 327 -14.12 -35.91 -45.41
C PRO A 327 -15.42 -36.08 -46.24
N ASP A 328 -16.33 -35.10 -46.16
CA ASP A 328 -17.68 -35.19 -46.77
C ASP A 328 -17.85 -34.47 -48.13
N ASN A 329 -16.87 -33.63 -48.55
CA ASN A 329 -16.94 -32.84 -49.79
C ASN A 329 -15.61 -32.87 -50.57
N CYS A 330 -15.27 -34.04 -51.10
CA CYS A 330 -14.03 -34.25 -51.83
C CYS A 330 -14.21 -33.93 -53.31
N VAL A 331 -13.28 -33.19 -53.91
CA VAL A 331 -13.24 -32.85 -55.34
C VAL A 331 -12.28 -33.78 -56.07
#